data_AF-A0A0D3HLK5-F1
#
_entry.id   AF-A0A0D3HLK5-F1
#
_cell.length_a   1.000
_cell.length_b   1.000
_cell.length_c   1.000
_cell.angle_alpha   90.00
_cell.angle_beta   90.00
_cell.angle_gamma   90.00
#
_symmetry.space_group_name_H-M   'P 1'
#
loop_
_entity.id
_entity.type
_entity.pdbx_description
1 polymer ?
#
loop_
_entity_poly.entity_id
_entity_poly.type
_entity_poly.pdbx_seq_one_letter_code
_entity_poly.pdbx_strand_id
1 'polypeptide(L)'
;MDTAARTFDRSLVVALFRAKLLACLHDYDAAEAECRRALAVDNPDDPAAHEIPLGSAIGEEYDDMVSSLRKQLCDLQKKLVLLAVHDWASMESEKQSQILSVSIDELREHYSKIDQIAANTVSEARRFSKAHGSWCFWICPQSSGQCAGKKFLDTASLLEHLRNKHPDDLWVNLKSFLDTKLCGKFKTENASQDGYSCHDEVLQFQSIDGMIELVLNLPPGGMKSETLSEMRRRKCSELAEILDRIKKKLRACPKDLSSSEFDQVRFEMQDLWLKFTELSVFDYREAVVPLARMYQWKELKKRISEDGSIIAAWSIDDIFGDVPDASEEKNVSAEHASLDEKVGHQTGENKVTNKSDNLKA
;
A
#
# COMPACT_ATOMS: atom_id res chain seq x y z
N MET A 1 -19.00 11.13 25.59
CA MET A 1 -18.95 10.06 24.59
C MET A 1 -18.00 8.93 24.99
N ASP A 2 -16.78 9.20 25.48
CA ASP A 2 -15.80 8.14 25.78
C ASP A 2 -16.26 7.10 26.81
N THR A 3 -17.06 7.50 27.81
CA THR A 3 -17.64 6.52 28.75
C THR A 3 -18.59 5.55 28.05
N ALA A 4 -19.45 6.03 27.15
CA ALA A 4 -20.36 5.17 26.39
C ALA A 4 -19.58 4.22 25.46
N ALA A 5 -18.55 4.72 24.77
CA ALA A 5 -17.72 3.87 23.91
C ALA A 5 -16.90 2.82 24.66
N ARG A 6 -16.56 3.07 25.94
CA ARG A 6 -15.95 2.05 26.81
C ARG A 6 -16.97 1.03 27.32
N THR A 7 -18.20 1.46 27.61
CA THR A 7 -19.27 0.57 28.09
C THR A 7 -19.83 -0.31 26.98
N PHE A 8 -19.89 0.21 25.76
CA PHE A 8 -20.42 -0.45 24.57
C PHE A 8 -19.31 -0.58 23.52
N ASP A 9 -18.18 -1.17 23.90
CA ASP A 9 -16.99 -1.26 23.05
C ASP A 9 -17.19 -2.15 21.82
N ARG A 10 -18.17 -3.05 21.84
CA ARG A 10 -18.54 -3.89 20.68
C ARG A 10 -19.71 -3.33 19.86
N SER A 11 -20.27 -2.18 20.23
CA SER A 11 -21.36 -1.53 19.49
C SER A 11 -20.82 -0.70 18.33
N LEU A 12 -21.09 -1.13 17.09
CA LEU A 12 -20.92 -0.42 15.83
C LEU A 12 -21.75 0.86 15.77
N VAL A 13 -22.95 0.92 16.34
CA VAL A 13 -23.74 2.16 16.38
C VAL A 13 -23.00 3.22 17.21
N VAL A 14 -22.59 2.85 18.42
CA VAL A 14 -21.84 3.75 19.32
C VAL A 14 -20.50 4.12 18.70
N ALA A 15 -19.82 3.19 18.05
CA ALA A 15 -18.56 3.44 17.39
C ALA A 15 -18.70 4.38 16.18
N LEU A 16 -19.71 4.17 15.33
CA LEU A 16 -19.99 5.02 14.17
C LEU A 16 -20.33 6.44 14.62
N PHE A 17 -21.17 6.59 15.64
CA PHE A 17 -21.48 7.91 16.19
C PHE A 17 -20.24 8.58 16.77
N ARG A 18 -19.39 7.83 17.52
CA ARG A 18 -18.13 8.35 18.06
C ARG A 18 -17.18 8.79 16.95
N ALA A 19 -17.02 7.98 15.90
CA ALA A 19 -16.14 8.30 14.78
C ALA A 19 -16.61 9.55 14.03
N LYS A 20 -17.91 9.67 13.74
CA LYS A 20 -18.50 10.89 13.15
C LYS A 20 -18.27 12.12 14.03
N LEU A 21 -18.50 12.00 15.33
CA LEU A 21 -18.27 13.10 16.28
C LEU A 21 -16.79 13.52 16.33
N LEU A 22 -15.86 12.57 16.39
CA LEU A 22 -14.42 12.86 16.38
C LEU A 22 -14.00 13.56 15.07
N ALA A 23 -14.56 13.13 13.93
CA ALA A 23 -14.33 13.79 12.65
C ALA A 23 -14.84 15.24 12.64
N CYS A 24 -16.03 15.50 13.21
CA CYS A 24 -16.57 16.86 13.38
C CYS A 24 -15.74 17.72 14.34
N LEU A 25 -15.06 17.11 15.31
CA LEU A 25 -14.16 17.79 16.24
C LEU A 25 -12.73 17.95 15.69
N HIS A 26 -12.52 17.63 14.41
CA HIS A 26 -11.22 17.68 13.74
C HIS A 26 -10.15 16.76 14.35
N ASP A 27 -10.55 15.73 15.11
CA ASP A 27 -9.66 14.67 15.62
C ASP A 27 -9.66 13.48 14.66
N TYR A 28 -9.04 13.68 13.48
CA TYR A 28 -9.02 12.72 12.38
C TYR A 28 -8.32 11.42 12.74
N ASP A 29 -7.26 11.51 13.55
CA ASP A 29 -6.52 10.34 14.01
C ASP A 29 -7.42 9.45 14.87
N ALA A 30 -8.13 10.04 15.84
CA ALA A 30 -9.05 9.28 16.68
C ALA A 30 -10.28 8.78 15.89
N ALA A 31 -10.81 9.57 14.95
CA ALA A 31 -11.95 9.18 14.12
C ALA A 31 -11.63 7.94 13.27
N GLU A 32 -10.49 7.95 12.57
CA GLU A 32 -10.04 6.82 11.75
C GLU A 32 -9.72 5.58 12.62
N ALA A 33 -9.06 5.78 13.76
CA ALA A 33 -8.78 4.71 14.71
C ALA A 33 -10.07 4.04 15.21
N GLU A 34 -11.12 4.82 15.48
CA GLU A 34 -12.42 4.32 15.91
C GLU A 34 -13.12 3.53 14.78
N CYS A 35 -13.10 4.03 13.54
CA CYS A 35 -13.62 3.29 12.38
C CYS A 35 -12.94 1.92 12.24
N ARG A 36 -11.61 1.90 12.28
CA ARG A 36 -10.80 0.68 12.15
C ARG A 36 -11.12 -0.31 13.28
N ARG A 37 -11.12 0.18 14.53
CA ARG A 37 -11.47 -0.61 15.72
C ARG A 37 -12.85 -1.26 15.57
N ALA A 38 -13.85 -0.49 15.14
CA ALA A 38 -15.22 -0.97 14.97
C ALA A 38 -15.33 -2.04 13.87
N LEU A 39 -14.69 -1.83 12.72
CA LEU A 39 -14.67 -2.79 11.62
C LEU A 39 -14.00 -4.12 12.02
N ALA A 40 -13.08 -4.10 12.99
CA ALA A 40 -12.44 -5.30 13.53
C ALA A 40 -13.32 -6.13 14.49
N VAL A 41 -14.51 -5.65 14.83
CA VAL A 41 -15.45 -6.40 15.68
C VAL A 41 -16.16 -7.47 14.86
N ASP A 42 -15.83 -8.74 15.13
CA ASP A 42 -16.42 -9.88 14.44
C ASP A 42 -17.93 -10.03 14.73
N ASN A 43 -18.30 -10.02 16.02
CA ASN A 43 -19.66 -10.21 16.52
C ASN A 43 -20.10 -8.97 17.31
N PRO A 44 -20.68 -7.95 16.66
CA PRO A 44 -21.10 -6.73 17.34
C PRO A 44 -22.30 -6.96 18.25
N ASP A 45 -22.55 -6.03 19.17
CA ASP A 45 -23.69 -6.11 20.09
C ASP A 45 -24.96 -5.42 19.51
N ASP A 46 -24.86 -4.80 18.31
CA ASP A 46 -25.91 -3.99 17.70
C ASP A 46 -26.90 -4.78 16.82
N PRO A 47 -28.20 -4.56 16.99
CA PRO A 47 -28.91 -4.27 18.23
C PRO A 47 -29.64 -5.51 18.77
N ALA A 48 -29.56 -5.70 20.08
CA ALA A 48 -30.51 -6.50 20.83
C ALA A 48 -31.81 -5.71 21.08
N ALA A 49 -32.77 -5.80 20.15
CA ALA A 49 -34.22 -5.52 20.27
C ALA A 49 -34.76 -4.24 20.98
N HIS A 50 -33.94 -3.36 21.56
CA HIS A 50 -34.41 -2.23 22.36
C HIS A 50 -33.92 -0.90 21.77
N GLU A 51 -34.84 -0.25 21.05
CA GLU A 51 -35.04 1.20 20.99
C GLU A 51 -33.84 2.08 20.59
N ILE A 52 -33.31 1.89 19.38
CA ILE A 52 -32.72 3.00 18.63
C ILE A 52 -33.83 3.51 17.69
N PRO A 53 -34.10 4.83 17.60
CA PRO A 53 -35.22 5.35 16.82
C PRO A 53 -35.21 4.82 15.37
N LEU A 54 -36.37 4.31 14.95
CA LEU A 54 -36.66 3.87 13.59
C LEU A 54 -36.20 4.95 12.60
N GLY A 55 -35.18 4.66 11.81
CA GLY A 55 -34.62 5.57 10.80
C GLY A 55 -33.09 5.50 10.63
N SER A 56 -32.33 4.89 11.55
CA SER A 56 -30.86 4.96 11.50
C SER A 56 -30.15 3.71 10.93
N ALA A 57 -30.87 2.60 10.71
CA ALA A 57 -30.33 1.40 10.06
C ALA A 57 -31.38 0.87 9.07
N ILE A 58 -31.03 0.80 7.79
CA ILE A 58 -31.85 0.20 6.75
C ILE A 58 -31.57 -1.30 6.75
N GLY A 59 -32.55 -2.10 7.19
CA GLY A 59 -32.49 -3.55 7.24
C GLY A 59 -33.56 -4.09 8.19
N GLU A 60 -34.41 -5.03 7.73
CA GLU A 60 -35.42 -5.67 8.57
C GLU A 60 -34.80 -6.74 9.49
N GLU A 61 -33.61 -7.25 9.12
CA GLU A 61 -32.87 -8.30 9.83
C GLU A 61 -31.55 -7.79 10.44
N TYR A 62 -31.08 -8.48 11.48
CA TYR A 62 -29.84 -8.16 12.20
C TYR A 62 -28.61 -8.05 11.28
N ASP A 63 -28.45 -9.01 10.36
CA ASP A 63 -27.29 -9.07 9.47
C ASP A 63 -27.27 -7.90 8.46
N ASP A 64 -28.45 -7.47 7.99
CA ASP A 64 -28.58 -6.30 7.10
C ASP A 64 -28.18 -5.01 7.83
N MET A 65 -28.63 -4.84 9.07
CA MET A 65 -28.26 -3.68 9.89
C MET A 65 -26.75 -3.64 10.17
N VAL A 66 -26.16 -4.77 10.57
CA VAL A 66 -24.71 -4.87 10.80
C VAL A 66 -23.94 -4.56 9.51
N SER A 67 -24.40 -5.08 8.37
CA SER A 67 -23.80 -4.82 7.06
C SER A 67 -23.89 -3.33 6.68
N SER A 68 -25.03 -2.70 6.93
CA SER A 68 -25.24 -1.26 6.71
C SER A 68 -24.31 -0.41 7.59
N LEU A 69 -24.19 -0.74 8.88
CA LEU A 69 -23.28 -0.03 9.81
C LEU A 69 -21.81 -0.18 9.39
N ARG A 70 -21.39 -1.40 8.99
CA ARG A 70 -20.04 -1.63 8.46
C ARG A 70 -19.80 -0.83 7.18
N LYS A 71 -20.78 -0.75 6.27
CA LYS A 71 -20.69 0.08 5.06
C LYS A 71 -20.49 1.56 5.42
N GLN A 72 -21.29 2.09 6.35
CA GLN A 72 -21.15 3.48 6.80
C GLN A 72 -19.79 3.77 7.44
N LEU A 73 -19.25 2.85 8.25
CA LEU A 73 -17.90 2.96 8.81
C LEU A 73 -16.82 2.98 7.72
N CYS A 74 -16.93 2.10 6.72
CA CYS A 74 -16.02 2.07 5.56
C CYS A 74 -16.11 3.37 4.74
N ASP A 75 -17.32 3.88 4.50
CA ASP A 75 -17.54 5.10 3.73
C ASP A 75 -16.99 6.32 4.49
N LEU A 76 -17.17 6.38 5.82
CA LEU A 76 -16.54 7.40 6.65
C LEU A 76 -15.01 7.31 6.58
N GLN A 77 -14.43 6.12 6.65
CA GLN A 77 -12.97 5.95 6.53
C GLN A 77 -12.45 6.47 5.17
N LYS A 78 -13.12 6.14 4.06
CA LYS A 78 -12.76 6.65 2.73
C LYS A 78 -12.88 8.17 2.64
N LYS A 79 -13.94 8.74 3.21
CA LYS A 79 -14.14 10.19 3.29
C LYS A 79 -12.98 10.87 4.04
N LEU A 80 -12.56 10.32 5.18
CA LEU A 80 -11.40 10.83 5.95
C LEU A 80 -10.09 10.79 5.14
N VAL A 81 -9.88 9.73 4.36
CA VAL A 81 -8.72 9.64 3.45
C VAL A 81 -8.79 10.70 2.35
N LEU A 82 -9.95 10.88 1.73
CA LEU A 82 -10.13 11.89 0.68
C LEU A 82 -9.87 13.31 1.20
N LEU A 83 -10.32 13.61 2.42
CA LEU A 83 -10.03 14.86 3.11
C LEU A 83 -8.52 15.08 3.27
N ALA A 84 -7.80 14.05 3.73
CA ALA A 84 -6.35 14.14 3.88
C ALA A 84 -5.62 14.35 2.56
N VAL A 85 -6.12 13.79 1.46
CA VAL A 85 -5.57 14.00 0.10
C VAL A 85 -5.81 15.43 -0.39
N HIS A 86 -7.02 15.96 -0.14
CA HIS A 86 -7.34 17.35 -0.48
C HIS A 86 -6.44 18.32 0.28
N ASP A 87 -6.30 18.14 1.60
CA ASP A 87 -5.45 18.96 2.43
C ASP A 87 -3.99 18.85 1.98
N TRP A 88 -3.49 17.63 1.76
CA TRP A 88 -2.17 17.40 1.17
C TRP A 88 -1.93 18.25 -0.09
N ALA A 89 -2.86 18.25 -1.05
CA ALA A 89 -2.71 18.95 -2.32
C ALA A 89 -2.58 20.47 -2.17
N SER A 90 -3.15 21.01 -1.10
CA SER A 90 -3.08 22.44 -0.75
C SER A 90 -1.89 22.82 0.13
N MET A 91 -1.16 21.83 0.68
CA MET A 91 0.01 22.08 1.52
C MET A 91 1.14 22.71 0.73
N GLU A 92 1.94 23.54 1.40
CA GLU A 92 3.17 24.08 0.85
C GLU A 92 4.16 22.97 0.48
N SER A 93 4.92 23.16 -0.59
CA SER A 93 5.86 22.16 -1.12
C SER A 93 6.92 21.73 -0.09
N GLU A 94 7.36 22.62 0.79
CA GLU A 94 8.30 22.27 1.86
C GLU A 94 7.66 21.29 2.87
N LYS A 95 6.42 21.56 3.30
CA LYS A 95 5.68 20.66 4.18
C LYS A 95 5.45 19.30 3.50
N GLN A 96 5.09 19.30 2.22
CA GLN A 96 4.94 18.08 1.44
C GLN A 96 6.23 17.26 1.42
N SER A 97 7.35 17.90 1.11
CA SER A 97 8.67 17.25 1.09
C SER A 97 9.03 16.60 2.42
N GLN A 98 8.73 17.26 3.54
CA GLN A 98 8.98 16.69 4.89
C GLN A 98 8.14 15.44 5.19
N ILE A 99 6.91 15.33 4.68
CA ILE A 99 6.11 14.10 4.84
C ILE A 99 6.62 13.00 3.91
N LEU A 100 7.05 13.35 2.69
CA LEU A 100 7.59 12.40 1.72
C LEU A 100 8.98 11.88 2.08
N SER A 101 9.61 12.44 3.11
CA SER A 101 10.96 12.10 3.53
C SER A 101 10.92 11.52 4.94
N VAL A 102 11.39 10.29 5.10
CA VAL A 102 11.38 9.63 6.41
C VAL A 102 12.73 9.01 6.69
N SER A 103 13.39 9.42 7.77
CA SER A 103 14.63 8.80 8.20
C SER A 103 14.38 7.45 8.90
N ILE A 104 15.31 6.52 8.72
CA ILE A 104 15.29 5.22 9.41
C ILE A 104 15.41 5.39 10.93
N ASP A 105 16.07 6.45 11.40
CA ASP A 105 16.18 6.74 12.83
C ASP A 105 14.85 7.23 13.42
N GLU A 106 14.09 8.08 12.71
CA GLU A 106 12.72 8.47 13.10
C GLU A 106 11.80 7.26 13.19
N LEU A 107 11.85 6.36 12.20
CA LEU A 107 11.07 5.11 12.23
C LEU A 107 11.42 4.25 13.43
N ARG A 108 12.72 4.06 13.70
CA ARG A 108 13.14 3.27 14.86
C ARG A 108 12.64 3.88 16.16
N GLU A 109 12.80 5.20 16.33
CA GLU A 109 12.36 5.88 17.54
C GLU A 109 10.84 5.77 17.71
N HIS A 110 10.09 6.02 16.64
CA HIS A 110 8.63 5.92 16.64
C HIS A 110 8.17 4.52 17.04
N TYR A 111 8.64 3.49 16.34
CA TYR A 111 8.20 2.12 16.58
C TYR A 111 8.71 1.55 17.90
N SER A 112 9.84 2.02 18.45
CA SER A 112 10.30 1.59 19.77
C SER A 112 9.29 1.86 20.89
N LYS A 113 8.37 2.82 20.68
CA LYS A 113 7.35 3.22 21.65
C LYS A 113 6.04 2.43 21.51
N ILE A 114 5.75 1.88 20.33
CA ILE A 114 4.43 1.31 19.99
C ILE A 114 4.46 -0.13 19.48
N ASP A 115 5.56 -0.56 18.84
CA ASP A 115 5.72 -1.89 18.27
C ASP A 115 7.21 -2.27 18.23
N GLN A 116 7.63 -3.05 19.23
CA GLN A 116 9.01 -3.51 19.35
C GLN A 116 9.43 -4.43 18.20
N ILE A 117 8.50 -5.17 17.58
CA ILE A 117 8.80 -6.05 16.44
C ILE A 117 9.13 -5.20 15.22
N ALA A 118 8.34 -4.16 14.94
CA ALA A 118 8.62 -3.20 13.88
C ALA A 118 9.95 -2.47 14.13
N ALA A 119 10.22 -2.03 15.37
CA ALA A 119 11.46 -1.37 15.74
C ALA A 119 12.70 -2.27 15.51
N ASN A 120 12.60 -3.55 15.87
CA ASN A 120 13.65 -4.54 15.64
C ASN A 120 13.86 -4.79 14.15
N THR A 121 12.78 -4.85 13.37
CA THR A 121 12.83 -5.01 11.91
C THR A 121 13.58 -3.85 11.24
N VAL A 122 13.21 -2.61 11.57
CA VAL A 122 13.89 -1.41 11.07
C VAL A 122 15.36 -1.39 11.48
N SER A 123 15.67 -1.77 12.73
CA SER A 123 17.05 -1.82 13.24
C SER A 123 17.92 -2.86 12.54
N GLU A 124 17.37 -4.05 12.29
CA GLU A 124 18.08 -5.13 11.57
C GLU A 124 18.32 -4.76 10.11
N ALA A 125 17.32 -4.18 9.45
CA ALA A 125 17.43 -3.69 8.07
C ALA A 125 18.52 -2.61 7.95
N ARG A 126 18.52 -1.64 8.87
CA ARG A 126 19.55 -0.60 8.97
C ARG A 126 20.94 -1.19 9.13
N ARG A 127 21.12 -2.10 10.10
CA ARG A 127 22.41 -2.75 10.37
C ARG A 127 22.93 -3.49 9.15
N PHE A 128 22.06 -4.22 8.47
CA PHE A 128 22.41 -4.94 7.25
C PHE A 128 22.81 -3.99 6.12
N SER A 129 22.00 -2.95 5.87
CA SER A 129 22.27 -1.94 4.84
C SER A 129 23.62 -1.23 5.07
N LYS A 130 23.92 -0.81 6.32
CA LYS A 130 25.23 -0.23 6.65
C LYS A 130 26.40 -1.18 6.40
N ALA A 131 26.22 -2.46 6.72
CA ALA A 131 27.29 -3.45 6.62
C ALA A 131 27.58 -3.85 5.17
N HIS A 132 26.57 -3.84 4.30
CA HIS A 132 26.66 -4.45 2.97
C HIS A 132 26.37 -3.50 1.80
N GLY A 133 25.92 -2.26 2.06
CA GLY A 133 25.50 -1.31 1.02
C GLY A 133 24.30 -1.78 0.20
N SER A 134 23.51 -2.71 0.73
CA SER A 134 22.36 -3.33 0.07
C SER A 134 21.27 -3.64 1.08
N TRP A 135 20.01 -3.56 0.66
CA TRP A 135 18.85 -4.00 1.43
C TRP A 135 18.43 -5.45 1.12
N CYS A 136 19.01 -6.02 0.07
CA CYS A 136 18.67 -7.32 -0.47
C CYS A 136 19.75 -8.35 -0.13
N PHE A 137 19.31 -9.56 0.16
CA PHE A 137 20.16 -10.74 0.23
C PHE A 137 19.37 -11.97 -0.21
N TRP A 138 20.07 -13.02 -0.61
CA TRP A 138 19.47 -14.28 -1.00
C TRP A 138 19.34 -15.23 0.20
N ILE A 139 18.25 -16.00 0.24
CA ILE A 139 17.97 -17.00 1.29
C ILE A 139 17.96 -18.43 0.75
N CYS A 140 18.31 -19.37 1.62
CA CYS A 140 18.18 -20.79 1.32
C CYS A 140 16.69 -21.23 1.46
N PRO A 141 16.15 -22.07 0.56
CA PRO A 141 14.82 -22.68 0.70
C PRO A 141 14.66 -23.50 1.98
N GLN A 142 15.75 -24.05 2.52
CA GLN A 142 15.72 -24.82 3.75
C GLN A 142 15.79 -23.87 4.94
N SER A 143 14.65 -23.70 5.63
CA SER A 143 14.50 -22.75 6.73
C SER A 143 15.01 -23.28 8.09
N SER A 144 15.37 -24.56 8.18
CA SER A 144 15.77 -25.22 9.42
C SER A 144 17.26 -25.63 9.43
N GLY A 145 17.78 -25.93 10.63
CA GLY A 145 19.13 -26.45 10.82
C GLY A 145 20.24 -25.44 10.46
N GLN A 146 21.26 -25.89 9.74
CA GLN A 146 22.47 -25.10 9.43
C GLN A 146 22.25 -23.97 8.40
N CYS A 147 21.02 -23.81 7.92
CA CYS A 147 20.63 -22.86 6.88
C CYS A 147 19.84 -21.67 7.42
N ALA A 148 19.27 -21.84 8.61
CA ALA A 148 18.52 -20.79 9.30
C ALA A 148 19.39 -19.54 9.49
N GLY A 149 18.86 -18.39 9.09
CA GLY A 149 19.51 -17.09 9.28
C GLY A 149 20.68 -16.78 8.33
N LYS A 150 21.10 -17.71 7.47
CA LYS A 150 22.11 -17.39 6.45
C LYS A 150 21.58 -16.38 5.44
N LYS A 151 22.47 -15.48 5.04
CA LYS A 151 22.24 -14.40 4.08
C LYS A 151 23.36 -14.50 3.04
N PHE A 152 23.01 -14.65 1.76
CA PHE A 152 23.97 -14.67 0.67
C PHE A 152 23.91 -13.33 -0.07
N LEU A 153 25.05 -12.77 -0.46
CA LEU A 153 25.10 -11.46 -1.12
C LEU A 153 25.05 -11.55 -2.64
N ASP A 154 25.11 -12.78 -3.17
CA ASP A 154 25.06 -13.06 -4.59
C ASP A 154 24.52 -14.48 -4.83
N THR A 155 24.06 -14.73 -6.06
CA THR A 155 23.48 -16.01 -6.47
C THR A 155 24.50 -17.14 -6.55
N ALA A 156 25.79 -16.83 -6.80
CA ALA A 156 26.85 -17.84 -6.87
C ALA A 156 27.15 -18.43 -5.49
N SER A 157 27.22 -17.58 -4.45
CA SER A 157 27.36 -17.96 -3.05
C SER A 157 26.18 -18.81 -2.57
N LEU A 158 24.93 -18.48 -2.99
CA LEU A 158 23.76 -19.32 -2.72
C LEU A 158 23.88 -20.69 -3.40
N LEU A 159 24.27 -20.73 -4.67
CA LEU A 159 24.42 -21.97 -5.42
C LEU A 159 25.51 -22.87 -4.82
N GLU A 160 26.64 -22.29 -4.41
CA GLU A 160 27.70 -23.02 -3.71
C GLU A 160 27.21 -23.58 -2.37
N HIS A 161 26.43 -22.81 -1.61
CA HIS A 161 25.81 -23.28 -0.38
C HIS A 161 24.89 -24.48 -0.62
N LEU A 162 24.01 -24.40 -1.62
CA LEU A 162 23.09 -25.49 -1.97
C LEU A 162 23.87 -26.77 -2.30
N ARG A 163 24.93 -26.68 -3.08
CA ARG A 163 25.77 -27.83 -3.45
C ARG A 163 26.45 -28.48 -2.26
N ASN A 164 26.98 -27.68 -1.34
CA ASN A 164 27.80 -28.16 -0.22
C ASN A 164 26.97 -28.64 0.99
N LYS A 165 25.80 -28.04 1.21
CA LYS A 165 24.97 -28.32 2.40
C LYS A 165 23.68 -29.07 2.09
N HIS A 166 23.26 -29.11 0.83
CA HIS A 166 22.13 -29.89 0.35
C HIS A 166 22.54 -30.74 -0.85
N PRO A 167 23.52 -31.64 -0.69
CA PRO A 167 24.04 -32.42 -1.81
C PRO A 167 22.92 -33.22 -2.47
N ASP A 168 22.88 -33.13 -3.78
CA ASP A 168 21.97 -33.83 -4.67
C ASP A 168 22.76 -34.04 -5.96
N ASP A 169 22.82 -35.29 -6.45
CA ASP A 169 23.61 -35.64 -7.64
C ASP A 169 23.14 -34.84 -8.87
N LEU A 170 21.90 -34.34 -8.84
CA LEU A 170 21.30 -33.51 -9.87
C LEU A 170 21.94 -32.11 -9.99
N TRP A 171 22.63 -31.60 -8.96
CA TRP A 171 23.23 -30.26 -9.02
C TRP A 171 24.39 -30.13 -10.01
N VAL A 172 25.08 -31.23 -10.30
CA VAL A 172 26.15 -31.24 -11.32
C VAL A 172 25.55 -30.94 -12.70
N ASN A 173 24.36 -31.47 -12.98
CA ASN A 173 23.64 -31.27 -14.23
C ASN A 173 23.02 -29.87 -14.30
N LEU A 174 22.62 -29.27 -13.18
CA LEU A 174 22.06 -27.92 -13.18
C LEU A 174 23.00 -26.91 -13.85
N LYS A 175 24.32 -27.02 -13.62
CA LYS A 175 25.31 -26.13 -14.24
C LYS A 175 25.31 -26.19 -15.77
N SER A 176 24.98 -27.32 -16.39
CA SER A 176 24.88 -27.40 -17.86
C SER A 176 23.64 -26.69 -18.42
N PHE A 177 22.65 -26.37 -17.57
CA PHE A 177 21.46 -25.61 -17.95
C PHE A 177 21.59 -24.11 -17.64
N LEU A 178 22.37 -23.76 -16.62
CA LEU A 178 22.56 -22.38 -16.20
C LEU A 178 23.57 -21.67 -17.08
N ASP A 179 23.11 -20.66 -17.80
CA ASP A 179 23.98 -19.75 -18.53
C ASP A 179 24.73 -18.83 -17.56
N THR A 180 26.00 -18.52 -17.83
CA THR A 180 26.81 -17.58 -17.02
C THR A 180 26.17 -16.19 -16.92
N LYS A 181 25.33 -15.82 -17.89
CA LYS A 181 24.56 -14.57 -17.89
C LYS A 181 23.41 -14.54 -16.87
N LEU A 182 22.85 -15.70 -16.50
CA LEU A 182 21.74 -15.82 -15.53
C LEU A 182 22.22 -15.64 -14.08
N CYS A 183 23.50 -15.92 -13.79
CA CYS A 183 24.08 -15.68 -12.46
C CYS A 183 24.45 -14.20 -12.22
N GLY A 184 24.59 -13.38 -13.28
CA GLY A 184 25.19 -12.05 -13.19
C GLY A 184 24.21 -10.87 -13.34
N LYS A 185 22.93 -11.10 -13.61
CA LYS A 185 21.96 -10.03 -13.88
C LYS A 185 20.80 -10.00 -12.89
N PHE A 186 21.11 -9.62 -11.66
CA PHE A 186 20.13 -8.89 -10.85
C PHE A 186 20.79 -7.59 -10.47
N LYS A 187 20.38 -6.51 -11.14
CA LYS A 187 20.69 -5.16 -10.67
C LYS A 187 19.94 -4.98 -9.35
N THR A 188 20.64 -5.25 -8.26
CA THR A 188 20.39 -4.74 -6.90
C THR A 188 20.63 -3.23 -6.82
N GLU A 189 20.56 -2.51 -7.92
CA GLU A 189 20.69 -1.06 -7.94
C GLU A 189 19.30 -0.49 -7.74
N ASN A 190 19.07 0.15 -6.58
CA ASN A 190 18.37 1.41 -6.30
C ASN A 190 17.22 1.91 -7.22
N ALA A 191 16.72 1.10 -8.14
CA ALA A 191 15.68 1.44 -9.08
C ALA A 191 14.38 1.49 -8.30
N SER A 192 13.71 2.62 -8.43
CA SER A 192 12.43 2.97 -7.82
C SER A 192 11.32 2.07 -8.37
N GLN A 193 11.35 0.78 -8.03
CA GLN A 193 10.32 -0.15 -8.48
C GLN A 193 8.95 0.21 -7.87
N ASP A 194 8.96 0.98 -6.77
CA ASP A 194 7.76 1.40 -6.03
C ASP A 194 7.71 2.92 -5.75
N GLY A 195 8.33 3.74 -6.61
CA GLY A 195 8.23 5.20 -6.50
C GLY A 195 8.89 5.82 -5.25
N TYR A 196 9.93 5.17 -4.70
CA TYR A 196 10.76 5.75 -3.64
C TYR A 196 12.25 5.50 -3.91
N SER A 197 13.10 6.32 -3.31
CA SER A 197 14.55 6.13 -3.24
C SER A 197 15.00 6.05 -1.79
N CYS A 198 16.17 5.43 -1.56
CA CYS A 198 16.79 5.39 -0.25
C CYS A 198 18.21 5.93 -0.34
N HIS A 199 18.46 7.09 0.25
CA HIS A 199 19.76 7.75 0.31
C HIS A 199 20.05 8.13 1.76
N ASP A 200 21.27 7.89 2.23
CA ASP A 200 21.74 8.32 3.56
C ASP A 200 20.80 7.96 4.72
N GLU A 201 20.26 6.74 4.72
CA GLU A 201 19.27 6.27 5.71
C GLU A 201 17.95 7.06 5.73
N VAL A 202 17.62 7.73 4.63
CA VAL A 202 16.34 8.41 4.40
C VAL A 202 15.61 7.72 3.27
N LEU A 203 14.33 7.41 3.51
CA LEU A 203 13.39 6.96 2.50
C LEU A 203 12.69 8.20 1.92
N GLN A 204 12.92 8.46 0.65
CA GLN A 204 12.30 9.55 -0.10
C GLN A 204 11.24 8.98 -1.04
N PHE A 205 9.98 9.33 -0.80
CA PHE A 205 8.85 8.93 -1.64
C PHE A 205 8.56 9.99 -2.70
N GLN A 206 8.16 9.55 -3.90
CA GLN A 206 7.84 10.44 -5.03
C GLN A 206 6.41 11.00 -4.92
N SER A 207 5.49 10.23 -4.34
CA SER A 207 4.10 10.62 -4.13
C SER A 207 3.53 9.97 -2.88
N ILE A 208 2.35 10.43 -2.47
CA ILE A 208 1.59 9.85 -1.36
C ILE A 208 0.73 8.64 -1.77
N ASP A 209 0.70 8.29 -3.06
CA ASP A 209 -0.21 7.27 -3.60
C ASP A 209 -0.01 5.91 -2.92
N GLY A 210 1.24 5.49 -2.74
CA GLY A 210 1.54 4.23 -2.05
C GLY A 210 1.12 4.22 -0.57
N MET A 211 1.11 5.40 0.08
CA MET A 211 0.58 5.54 1.44
C MET A 211 -0.95 5.46 1.44
N ILE A 212 -1.62 6.15 0.52
CA ILE A 212 -3.09 6.11 0.38
C ILE A 212 -3.54 4.67 0.08
N GLU A 213 -2.92 4.02 -0.90
CA GLU A 213 -3.22 2.64 -1.29
C GLU A 213 -3.05 1.69 -0.11
N LEU A 214 -1.98 1.85 0.67
CA LEU A 214 -1.77 1.04 1.88
C LEU A 214 -2.93 1.24 2.87
N VAL A 215 -3.28 2.48 3.20
CA VAL A 215 -4.32 2.81 4.19
C VAL A 215 -5.70 2.29 3.77
N LEU A 216 -6.06 2.45 2.50
CA LEU A 216 -7.35 1.99 1.96
C LEU A 216 -7.46 0.46 1.91
N ASN A 217 -6.34 -0.24 1.77
CA ASN A 217 -6.29 -1.71 1.71
C ASN A 217 -5.95 -2.37 3.06
N LEU A 218 -5.86 -1.60 4.15
CA LEU A 218 -5.64 -2.18 5.48
C LEU A 218 -6.81 -3.08 5.86
N PRO A 219 -6.54 -4.28 6.41
CA PRO A 219 -7.62 -5.08 6.96
C PRO A 219 -8.21 -4.38 8.19
N PRO A 220 -9.44 -4.72 8.60
CA PRO A 220 -10.11 -4.07 9.74
C PRO A 220 -9.29 -4.04 11.04
N GLY A 221 -8.50 -5.08 11.31
CA GLY A 221 -7.59 -5.13 12.46
C GLY A 221 -6.31 -4.27 12.35
N GLY A 222 -6.16 -3.49 11.27
CA GLY A 222 -4.96 -2.72 10.95
C GLY A 222 -3.81 -3.57 10.40
N MET A 223 -2.66 -2.94 10.24
CA MET A 223 -1.47 -3.62 9.71
C MET A 223 -0.97 -4.63 10.74
N LYS A 224 -1.13 -5.93 10.48
CA LYS A 224 -0.35 -6.95 11.18
C LYS A 224 1.06 -6.90 10.61
N SER A 225 2.03 -6.48 11.42
CA SER A 225 3.43 -6.54 11.02
C SER A 225 3.81 -8.00 10.80
N GLU A 226 3.89 -8.43 9.53
CA GLU A 226 4.48 -9.73 9.20
C GLU A 226 5.92 -9.70 9.71
N THR A 227 6.25 -10.62 10.61
CA THR A 227 7.61 -10.71 11.13
C THR A 227 8.56 -11.11 9.99
N LEU A 228 9.81 -10.67 10.07
CA LEU A 228 10.85 -11.13 9.13
C LEU A 228 10.97 -12.67 9.06
N SER A 229 10.60 -13.35 10.14
CA SER A 229 10.57 -14.81 10.22
C SER A 229 9.40 -15.43 9.45
N GLU A 230 8.21 -14.81 9.50
CA GLU A 230 7.04 -15.24 8.72
C GLU A 230 7.26 -15.02 7.22
N MET A 231 7.75 -13.82 6.84
CA MET A 231 8.10 -13.52 5.45
C MET A 231 9.12 -14.53 4.92
N ARG A 232 10.17 -14.82 5.71
CA ARG A 232 11.18 -15.83 5.36
C ARG A 232 10.55 -17.21 5.22
N ARG A 233 9.68 -17.62 6.14
CA ARG A 233 9.04 -18.93 6.12
C ARG A 233 8.19 -19.11 4.86
N ARG A 234 7.36 -18.10 4.53
CA ARG A 234 6.54 -18.09 3.31
C ARG A 234 7.39 -18.25 2.05
N LYS A 235 8.40 -17.39 1.89
CA LYS A 235 9.35 -17.49 0.76
C LYS A 235 10.05 -18.85 0.72
N CYS A 236 10.53 -19.39 1.84
CA CYS A 236 11.15 -20.70 1.90
C CYS A 236 10.22 -21.84 1.46
N SER A 237 8.94 -21.81 1.85
CA SER A 237 7.95 -22.80 1.42
C SER A 237 7.76 -22.79 -0.09
N GLU A 238 7.52 -21.61 -0.68
CA GLU A 238 7.37 -21.45 -2.12
C GLU A 238 8.65 -21.84 -2.89
N LEU A 239 9.83 -21.45 -2.37
CA LEU A 239 11.11 -21.85 -2.95
C LEU A 239 11.34 -23.37 -2.92
N ALA A 240 10.88 -24.05 -1.87
CA ALA A 240 10.99 -25.50 -1.79
C ALA A 240 10.18 -26.20 -2.89
N GLU A 241 9.00 -25.67 -3.24
CA GLU A 241 8.19 -26.17 -4.36
C GLU A 241 8.86 -25.96 -5.71
N ILE A 242 9.45 -24.77 -5.95
CA ILE A 242 10.21 -24.52 -7.17
C ILE A 242 11.42 -25.45 -7.25
N LEU A 243 12.11 -25.68 -6.13
CA LEU A 243 13.26 -26.58 -6.08
C LEU A 243 12.86 -28.02 -6.40
N ASP A 244 11.72 -28.50 -5.90
CA ASP A 244 11.21 -29.84 -6.23
C ASP A 244 10.85 -29.96 -7.72
N ARG A 245 10.26 -28.92 -8.32
CA ARG A 245 9.98 -28.87 -9.76
C ARG A 245 11.26 -28.93 -10.59
N ILE A 246 12.29 -28.18 -10.20
CA ILE A 246 13.63 -28.22 -10.81
C ILE A 246 14.18 -29.65 -10.74
N LYS A 247 14.15 -30.28 -9.56
CA LYS A 247 14.65 -31.65 -9.37
C LYS A 247 13.89 -32.66 -10.24
N LYS A 248 12.56 -32.58 -10.30
CA LYS A 248 11.73 -33.44 -11.16
C LYS A 248 12.11 -33.29 -12.63
N LYS A 249 12.32 -32.07 -13.10
CA LYS A 249 12.73 -31.80 -14.48
C LYS A 249 14.14 -32.28 -14.78
N LEU A 250 15.09 -32.13 -13.85
CA LEU A 250 16.44 -32.68 -14.00
C LEU A 250 16.44 -34.22 -14.11
N ARG A 251 15.55 -34.90 -13.38
CA ARG A 251 15.39 -36.37 -13.47
C ARG A 251 14.75 -36.83 -14.78
N ALA A 252 13.85 -36.02 -15.34
CA ALA A 252 13.15 -36.31 -16.59
C ALA A 252 13.95 -35.91 -17.85
N CYS A 253 15.18 -35.43 -17.69
CA CYS A 253 15.95 -34.88 -18.79
C CYS A 253 16.38 -35.98 -19.78
N PRO A 254 16.23 -35.78 -21.10
CA PRO A 254 16.76 -36.68 -22.11
C PRO A 254 18.27 -36.83 -21.99
N LYS A 255 18.79 -38.05 -22.19
CA LYS A 255 20.24 -38.29 -22.24
C LYS A 255 20.88 -37.68 -23.49
N ASP A 256 20.09 -37.43 -24.54
CA ASP A 256 20.56 -36.81 -25.78
C ASP A 256 20.42 -35.29 -25.72
N LEU A 257 21.57 -34.63 -25.55
CA LEU A 257 21.75 -33.18 -25.42
C LEU A 257 21.53 -32.41 -26.74
N SER A 258 21.29 -33.11 -27.86
CA SER A 258 21.12 -32.50 -29.20
C SER A 258 19.67 -32.51 -29.72
N SER A 259 18.74 -33.02 -28.92
CA SER A 259 17.32 -33.12 -29.25
C SER A 259 16.57 -31.80 -29.04
N SER A 260 15.53 -31.54 -29.84
CA SER A 260 14.61 -30.43 -29.59
C SER A 260 13.89 -30.55 -28.23
N GLU A 261 13.71 -31.77 -27.74
CA GLU A 261 13.22 -32.06 -26.39
C GLU A 261 14.17 -31.53 -25.31
N PHE A 262 15.48 -31.64 -25.51
CA PHE A 262 16.47 -31.08 -24.60
C PHE A 262 16.45 -29.55 -24.58
N ASP A 263 16.30 -28.90 -25.74
CA ASP A 263 16.19 -27.44 -25.82
C ASP A 263 14.94 -26.91 -25.08
N GLN A 264 13.80 -27.61 -25.22
CA GLN A 264 12.57 -27.29 -24.48
C GLN A 264 12.77 -27.44 -22.96
N VAL A 265 13.37 -28.55 -22.52
CA VAL A 265 13.68 -28.80 -21.10
C VAL A 265 14.66 -27.76 -20.57
N ARG A 266 15.65 -27.33 -21.37
CA ARG A 266 16.60 -26.28 -21.01
C ARG A 266 15.90 -24.95 -20.79
N PHE A 267 15.02 -24.52 -21.70
CA PHE A 267 14.30 -23.26 -21.56
C PHE A 267 13.43 -23.24 -20.29
N GLU A 268 12.67 -24.32 -20.05
CA GLU A 268 11.86 -24.46 -18.84
C GLU A 268 12.71 -24.47 -17.56
N MET A 269 13.89 -25.09 -17.60
CA MET A 269 14.83 -25.11 -16.47
C MET A 269 15.36 -23.71 -16.16
N GLN A 270 15.69 -22.94 -17.19
CA GLN A 270 16.17 -21.57 -17.04
C GLN A 270 15.08 -20.66 -16.46
N ASP A 271 13.84 -20.79 -16.93
CA ASP A 271 12.68 -20.06 -16.37
C ASP A 271 12.44 -20.42 -14.90
N LEU A 272 12.45 -21.71 -14.55
CA LEU A 272 12.31 -22.15 -13.16
C LEU A 272 13.45 -21.64 -12.27
N TRP A 273 14.68 -21.65 -12.78
CA TRP A 273 15.82 -21.13 -12.04
C TRP A 273 15.75 -19.62 -11.86
N LEU A 274 15.31 -18.87 -12.88
CA LEU A 274 15.12 -17.43 -12.79
C LEU A 274 14.10 -17.11 -11.69
N LYS A 275 12.94 -17.78 -11.72
CA LYS A 275 11.90 -17.68 -10.67
C LYS A 275 12.44 -18.03 -9.29
N PHE A 276 13.24 -19.09 -9.18
CA PHE A 276 13.89 -19.47 -7.93
C PHE A 276 14.80 -18.35 -7.43
N THR A 277 15.66 -17.81 -8.29
CA THR A 277 16.59 -16.75 -7.91
C THR A 277 15.88 -15.46 -7.52
N GLU A 278 14.82 -15.06 -8.23
CA GLU A 278 13.99 -13.89 -7.91
C GLU A 278 13.29 -14.05 -6.57
N LEU A 279 12.60 -15.17 -6.37
CA LEU A 279 11.86 -15.44 -5.13
C LEU A 279 12.80 -15.61 -3.93
N SER A 280 14.03 -16.05 -4.15
CA SER A 280 15.03 -16.22 -3.10
C SER A 280 15.63 -14.90 -2.61
N VAL A 281 15.36 -13.79 -3.29
CA VAL A 281 15.70 -12.46 -2.78
C VAL A 281 14.80 -12.14 -1.59
N PHE A 282 15.45 -11.87 -0.47
CA PHE A 282 14.85 -11.25 0.70
C PHE A 282 15.24 -9.78 0.70
N ASP A 283 14.26 -8.91 0.49
CA ASP A 283 14.45 -7.46 0.52
C ASP A 283 13.88 -6.88 1.82
N TYR A 284 14.73 -6.28 2.64
CA TYR A 284 14.29 -5.62 3.87
C TYR A 284 13.27 -4.50 3.61
N ARG A 285 13.29 -3.89 2.41
CA ARG A 285 12.36 -2.82 2.06
C ARG A 285 10.91 -3.31 1.98
N GLU A 286 10.67 -4.58 1.65
CA GLU A 286 9.32 -5.19 1.72
C GLU A 286 8.70 -5.08 3.12
N ALA A 287 9.53 -5.09 4.18
CA ALA A 287 9.06 -4.93 5.55
C ALA A 287 9.11 -3.47 6.04
N VAL A 288 10.12 -2.69 5.61
CA VAL A 288 10.34 -1.32 6.12
C VAL A 288 9.48 -0.27 5.42
N VAL A 289 9.23 -0.39 4.12
CA VAL A 289 8.45 0.60 3.35
C VAL A 289 7.00 0.71 3.82
N PRO A 290 6.27 -0.38 4.11
CA PRO A 290 4.94 -0.27 4.68
C PRO A 290 4.92 0.44 6.04
N LEU A 291 5.92 0.20 6.89
CA LEU A 291 6.09 0.91 8.16
C LEU A 291 6.34 2.41 7.93
N ALA A 292 7.19 2.74 6.96
CA ALA A 292 7.43 4.14 6.58
C ALA A 292 6.13 4.83 6.12
N ARG A 293 5.35 4.20 5.24
CA ARG A 293 4.07 4.73 4.77
C ARG A 293 3.05 4.93 5.90
N MET A 294 2.97 3.99 6.85
CA MET A 294 2.11 4.13 8.03
C MET A 294 2.55 5.32 8.91
N TYR A 295 3.85 5.54 9.05
CA TYR A 295 4.39 6.70 9.75
C TYR A 295 4.06 8.00 9.01
N GLN A 296 4.22 8.06 7.68
CA GLN A 296 3.83 9.21 6.87
C GLN A 296 2.34 9.55 7.03
N TRP A 297 1.50 8.52 7.05
CA TRP A 297 0.06 8.70 7.25
C TRP A 297 -0.26 9.31 8.61
N LYS A 298 0.42 8.86 9.66
CA LYS A 298 0.31 9.44 10.99
C LYS A 298 0.72 10.91 10.99
N GLU A 299 1.87 11.24 10.41
CA GLU A 299 2.38 12.62 10.39
C GLU A 299 1.49 13.55 9.54
N LEU A 300 0.94 13.06 8.42
CA LEU A 300 -0.05 13.80 7.64
C LEU A 300 -1.30 14.13 8.48
N LYS A 301 -1.90 13.13 9.14
CA LYS A 301 -3.08 13.35 10.00
C LYS A 301 -2.80 14.32 11.14
N LYS A 302 -1.63 14.20 11.78
CA LYS A 302 -1.22 15.11 12.85
C LYS A 302 -1.17 16.55 12.36
N ARG A 303 -0.56 16.80 11.20
CA ARG A 303 -0.48 18.15 10.63
C ARG A 303 -1.83 18.71 10.24
N ILE A 304 -2.70 17.89 9.65
CA ILE A 304 -4.08 18.28 9.33
C ILE A 304 -4.81 18.75 10.60
N SER A 305 -4.62 18.03 11.71
CA SER A 305 -5.24 18.37 12.99
C SER A 305 -4.65 19.64 13.62
N GLU A 306 -3.37 19.96 13.36
CA GLU A 306 -2.67 21.14 13.88
C GLU A 306 -2.91 22.41 13.06
N ASP A 307 -2.91 22.32 11.72
CA ASP A 307 -3.02 23.48 10.83
C ASP A 307 -4.45 24.07 10.85
N GLY A 308 -5.49 23.26 11.11
CA GLY A 308 -6.89 23.71 11.24
C GLY A 308 -7.46 24.46 10.01
N SER A 309 -6.70 24.53 8.91
CA SER A 309 -6.80 25.63 7.95
C SER A 309 -7.74 25.35 6.78
N ILE A 310 -8.29 24.14 6.60
CA ILE A 310 -9.08 23.79 5.40
C ILE A 310 -10.34 22.99 5.69
N ILE A 311 -10.41 22.22 6.79
CA ILE A 311 -11.58 21.35 7.06
C ILE A 311 -12.76 22.07 7.73
N ALA A 312 -12.78 23.41 7.64
CA ALA A 312 -14.02 24.17 7.78
C ALA A 312 -14.99 23.94 6.59
N ALA A 313 -14.53 23.27 5.52
CA ALA A 313 -15.31 23.04 4.31
C ALA A 313 -16.32 21.88 4.39
N TRP A 314 -16.17 20.94 5.34
CA TRP A 314 -17.15 19.86 5.53
C TRP A 314 -18.05 20.17 6.70
N SER A 315 -19.32 20.40 6.39
CA SER A 315 -20.36 20.62 7.37
C SER A 315 -20.63 19.35 8.16
N ILE A 316 -21.28 19.50 9.32
CA ILE A 316 -21.85 18.37 10.07
C ILE A 316 -22.73 17.53 9.15
N ASP A 317 -23.40 18.15 8.17
CA ASP A 317 -24.27 17.48 7.21
C ASP A 317 -23.49 16.61 6.21
N ASP A 318 -22.22 16.90 5.89
CA ASP A 318 -21.40 16.05 5.01
C ASP A 318 -20.93 14.76 5.73
N ILE A 319 -20.78 14.83 7.06
CA ILE A 319 -20.35 13.74 7.93
C ILE A 319 -21.54 12.88 8.39
N PHE A 320 -22.67 13.52 8.72
CA PHE A 320 -23.88 12.87 9.20
C PHE A 320 -24.91 12.58 8.10
N GLY A 321 -24.84 13.24 6.95
CA GLY A 321 -25.74 13.03 5.83
C GLY A 321 -25.60 11.65 5.20
N ASP A 322 -26.72 11.14 4.70
CA ASP A 322 -26.76 9.88 3.97
C ASP A 322 -25.93 9.99 2.69
N VAL A 323 -25.13 8.96 2.43
CA VAL A 323 -24.45 8.82 1.13
C VAL A 323 -25.56 8.70 0.09
N PRO A 324 -25.62 9.58 -0.94
CA PRO A 324 -26.60 9.42 -2.00
C PRO A 324 -26.50 8.00 -2.56
N ASP A 325 -27.62 7.31 -2.61
CA ASP A 325 -27.68 6.00 -3.20
C ASP A 325 -27.17 6.12 -4.65
N ALA A 326 -26.31 5.20 -5.09
CA ALA A 326 -25.67 5.24 -6.41
C ALA A 326 -26.67 5.10 -7.59
N SER A 327 -27.97 5.19 -7.29
CA SER A 327 -29.09 5.21 -8.20
C SER A 327 -29.49 6.63 -8.65
N GLU A 328 -29.03 7.71 -7.99
CA GLU A 328 -29.46 9.09 -8.29
C GLU A 328 -28.47 9.95 -9.12
N GLU A 329 -27.27 9.44 -9.47
CA GLU A 329 -26.30 10.18 -10.31
C GLU A 329 -26.72 10.34 -11.79
N LYS A 330 -27.91 9.87 -12.20
CA LYS A 330 -28.33 9.96 -13.61
C LYS A 330 -28.93 11.29 -14.05
N ASN A 331 -29.09 12.30 -13.18
CA ASN A 331 -29.79 13.53 -13.57
C ASN A 331 -29.04 14.86 -13.39
N VAL A 332 -27.73 14.87 -13.12
CA VAL A 332 -26.96 16.15 -13.01
C VAL A 332 -26.00 16.39 -14.19
N SER A 333 -25.92 15.47 -15.16
CA SER A 333 -25.04 15.59 -16.32
C SER A 333 -25.59 16.41 -17.50
N ALA A 334 -26.63 17.23 -17.30
CA ALA A 334 -27.32 17.93 -18.41
C ALA A 334 -27.18 19.47 -18.43
N GLU A 335 -26.58 20.13 -17.43
CA GLU A 335 -26.53 21.61 -17.40
C GLU A 335 -25.14 22.25 -17.53
N HIS A 336 -24.07 21.47 -17.68
CA HIS A 336 -22.71 22.03 -17.90
C HIS A 336 -22.12 21.81 -19.31
N ALA A 337 -22.95 21.44 -20.29
CA ALA A 337 -22.56 21.36 -21.70
C ALA A 337 -23.32 22.38 -22.56
N SER A 338 -23.10 23.68 -22.32
CA SER A 338 -23.62 24.74 -23.21
C SER A 338 -22.80 26.04 -23.11
N LEU A 339 -21.48 25.96 -23.09
CA LEU A 339 -20.61 27.12 -23.29
C LEU A 339 -19.34 26.69 -24.02
N ASP A 340 -19.47 26.36 -25.31
CA ASP A 340 -18.46 26.62 -26.34
C ASP A 340 -18.94 26.06 -27.68
N GLU A 341 -19.56 26.92 -28.48
CA GLU A 341 -19.50 26.90 -29.95
C GLU A 341 -20.43 27.99 -30.49
N LYS A 342 -19.87 29.18 -30.74
CA LYS A 342 -20.38 30.13 -31.75
C LYS A 342 -19.32 31.20 -32.05
N VAL A 343 -18.21 30.77 -32.61
CA VAL A 343 -17.37 31.62 -33.46
C VAL A 343 -17.62 31.18 -34.90
N GLY A 344 -18.45 31.94 -35.60
CA GLY A 344 -18.77 31.73 -37.00
C GLY A 344 -19.23 33.05 -37.60
N HIS A 345 -18.35 33.64 -38.41
CA HIS A 345 -18.53 34.82 -39.24
C HIS A 345 -19.97 35.09 -39.72
N GLN A 346 -20.41 36.34 -39.58
CA GLN A 346 -21.16 37.02 -40.64
C GLN A 346 -20.81 38.50 -40.67
N THR A 347 -20.11 38.86 -41.75
CA THR A 347 -19.89 40.20 -42.28
C THR A 347 -21.18 40.80 -42.81
N GLY A 348 -21.33 42.12 -42.68
CA GLY A 348 -21.93 42.95 -43.73
C GLY A 348 -23.22 43.70 -43.39
N GLU A 349 -23.03 45.01 -43.20
CA GLU A 349 -23.77 46.11 -43.83
C GLU A 349 -24.61 47.05 -42.94
N ASN A 350 -24.06 48.27 -42.80
CA ASN A 350 -24.67 49.59 -43.06
C ASN A 350 -25.91 49.99 -42.23
N LYS A 351 -26.05 51.19 -41.65
CA LYS A 351 -25.63 52.56 -42.00
C LYS A 351 -26.11 53.45 -40.81
N VAL A 352 -25.45 54.49 -40.32
CA VAL A 352 -25.59 55.89 -40.79
C VAL A 352 -24.80 56.82 -39.84
N THR A 353 -23.85 57.54 -40.44
CA THR A 353 -23.33 58.90 -40.21
C THR A 353 -23.02 59.44 -38.81
N ASN A 354 -21.77 59.89 -38.65
CA ASN A 354 -21.48 61.33 -38.68
C ASN A 354 -20.05 61.57 -39.16
N LYS A 355 -19.93 62.39 -40.21
CA LYS A 355 -18.66 62.87 -40.77
C LYS A 355 -18.80 64.38 -40.92
N SER A 356 -17.95 65.13 -40.23
CA SER A 356 -17.67 66.53 -40.51
C SER A 356 -16.19 66.62 -40.83
N ASP A 357 -15.93 66.74 -42.13
CA ASP A 357 -14.62 66.98 -42.70
C ASP A 357 -14.20 68.45 -42.46
N ASN A 358 -12.91 68.66 -42.21
CA ASN A 358 -12.24 69.95 -42.29
C ASN A 358 -11.00 69.80 -43.19
N LEU A 359 -11.00 70.57 -44.29
CA LEU A 359 -9.85 71.17 -45.02
C LEU A 359 -8.71 70.25 -45.53
N LYS A 360 -8.12 70.41 -46.73
CA LYS A 360 -8.11 71.48 -47.75
C LYS A 360 -7.37 70.94 -48.99
N ALA A 361 -7.92 71.14 -50.19
CA ALA A 361 -7.26 71.57 -51.43
C ALA A 361 -8.29 71.54 -52.55
#